data_AF-A0A966WS19-F1
#
_entry.id   AF-A0A966WS19-F1
#
_cell.length_a   1.000
_cell.length_b   1.000
_cell.length_c   1.000
_cell.angle_alpha   90.00
_cell.angle_beta   90.00
_cell.angle_gamma   90.00
#
_symmetry.space_group_name_H-M   'P 1'
#
loop_
_entity.id
_entity.type
_entity.pdbx_description
1 polymer ?
#
loop_
_entity_poly.entity_id
_entity_poly.type
_entity_poly.pdbx_seq_one_letter_code
_entity_poly.pdbx_strand_id
1 'polypeptide(L)'
;SSHTNWTIGNWPFTEVPTYRFAALDVSLTPSAVTGSITITASAPVFSAAHLHTRLRIGGQRVDIAAVLSTTQVTGQVLDTLAGTTATYDWEEGALGTLRGWPVSICFHQDRLVIGGSRDLPNRLWLSRTGDLYNFSTGTGLDDEAISFGLMSDQVNAIRGVFSGRNLQVFTSGGEWMVSGDPLTPASIQLTRQTRIGSPVARLVQPVDVDGSTIFAARSGHSVYEFTYTDIQQAYQANDLALVAAHLMQTPIGMAYDQKRRLLHVAMEDGSLATLTLYRSEQVTAWTAQQTNGLFRALADIEGTIWAVVERAGRQRLERFDDSLALDAALTGSMATAAQVWSGLAHLEGQSVGVLADGAPVQDGVVTAGSITLDDAAHAVQIGLRFGHVIEPLPPELAGAMGVRAAPLRLISVTFRLLNTATLAVDLGRGAETVPFRRFDTALLDAAPVLFSGDARLRALGWRRDATQP
;
A
#
# COMPACT_ATOMS: atom_id res chain seq x y z
N SER A 1 -7.78 -27.36 -0.43
CA SER A 1 -8.59 -26.91 -1.60
C SER A 1 -7.67 -26.17 -2.55
N SER A 2 -7.44 -26.64 -3.77
CA SER A 2 -6.61 -25.89 -4.73
C SER A 2 -7.41 -24.69 -5.24
N HIS A 3 -6.96 -23.47 -4.95
CA HIS A 3 -7.53 -22.21 -5.43
C HIS A 3 -7.22 -21.97 -6.92
N THR A 4 -7.34 -22.99 -7.77
CA THR A 4 -7.02 -22.92 -9.19
C THR A 4 -8.24 -22.58 -10.05
N ASN A 5 -9.44 -22.57 -9.48
CA ASN A 5 -10.67 -22.25 -10.19
C ASN A 5 -11.32 -21.02 -9.56
N TRP A 6 -10.90 -19.84 -10.01
CA TRP A 6 -11.53 -18.56 -9.70
C TRP A 6 -11.85 -17.86 -11.03
N THR A 7 -12.93 -17.10 -11.06
CA THR A 7 -13.32 -16.29 -12.21
C THR A 7 -13.55 -14.86 -11.75
N ILE A 8 -13.22 -13.90 -12.63
CA ILE A 8 -13.65 -12.52 -12.47
C ILE A 8 -15.01 -12.42 -13.15
N GLY A 9 -16.04 -12.08 -12.38
CA GLY A 9 -17.37 -11.79 -12.87
C GLY A 9 -17.70 -10.31 -12.69
N ASN A 10 -18.72 -9.85 -13.43
CA ASN A 10 -19.32 -8.55 -13.15
C ASN A 10 -19.97 -8.57 -11.78
N TRP A 11 -19.81 -7.49 -11.04
CA TRP A 11 -20.46 -7.28 -9.74
C TRP A 11 -21.94 -6.90 -9.96
N PRO A 12 -22.93 -7.74 -9.57
CA PRO A 12 -24.34 -7.45 -9.81
C PRO A 12 -24.90 -6.59 -8.67
N PHE A 13 -25.25 -5.34 -8.97
CA PHE A 13 -25.97 -4.49 -8.02
C PHE A 13 -27.46 -4.81 -8.02
N THR A 14 -28.05 -4.97 -6.83
CA THR A 14 -29.50 -4.92 -6.64
C THR A 14 -30.00 -3.53 -7.01
N GLU A 15 -29.35 -2.51 -6.45
CA GLU A 15 -29.59 -1.09 -6.74
C GLU A 15 -28.24 -0.39 -6.88
N VAL A 16 -27.98 0.14 -8.07
CA VAL A 16 -26.75 0.92 -8.31
C VAL A 16 -26.85 2.27 -7.62
N PRO A 17 -25.74 2.86 -7.16
CA PRO A 17 -25.72 4.27 -6.79
C PRO A 17 -26.22 5.13 -7.94
N THR A 18 -27.18 6.02 -7.68
CA THR A 18 -27.73 6.96 -8.67
C THR A 18 -27.37 8.39 -8.32
N TYR A 19 -27.39 9.25 -9.34
CA TYR A 19 -27.24 10.69 -9.16
C TYR A 19 -27.91 11.48 -10.29
N ARG A 20 -28.30 12.71 -9.97
CA ARG A 20 -28.86 13.67 -10.91
C ARG A 20 -27.77 14.51 -11.58
N PHE A 21 -27.31 14.09 -12.76
CA PHE A 21 -26.31 14.85 -13.54
C PHE A 21 -26.91 15.91 -14.46
N ALA A 22 -28.13 15.69 -14.98
CA ALA A 22 -28.83 16.67 -15.80
C ALA A 22 -29.35 17.84 -14.97
N ALA A 23 -29.51 19.01 -15.59
CA ALA A 23 -30.13 20.17 -14.96
C ALA A 23 -31.52 19.82 -14.40
N LEU A 24 -31.89 20.45 -13.28
CA LEU A 24 -33.09 20.08 -12.51
C LEU A 24 -34.41 20.34 -13.26
N ASP A 25 -34.38 21.18 -14.29
CA ASP A 25 -35.50 21.51 -15.17
C ASP A 25 -35.66 20.54 -16.36
N VAL A 26 -34.79 19.54 -16.51
CA VAL A 26 -34.91 18.54 -17.57
C VAL A 26 -35.84 17.40 -17.14
N SER A 27 -36.98 17.23 -17.79
CA SER A 27 -37.87 16.08 -17.58
C SER A 27 -37.59 14.90 -18.53
N LEU A 28 -37.99 13.70 -18.11
CA LEU A 28 -38.12 12.50 -18.95
C LEU A 28 -39.59 12.12 -19.12
N THR A 29 -39.95 11.69 -20.33
CA THR A 29 -41.30 11.23 -20.70
C THR A 29 -41.23 9.80 -21.25
N PRO A 30 -41.68 8.78 -20.49
CA PRO A 30 -41.79 7.40 -20.93
C PRO A 30 -42.95 7.20 -21.92
N SER A 31 -42.78 6.38 -22.96
CA SER A 31 -43.85 6.05 -23.92
C SER A 31 -44.86 5.03 -23.39
N ALA A 32 -44.48 4.21 -22.41
CA ALA A 32 -45.31 3.23 -21.72
C ALA A 32 -44.73 2.95 -20.32
N VAL A 33 -45.44 2.14 -19.51
CA VAL A 33 -45.08 1.87 -18.11
C VAL A 33 -44.42 0.51 -17.87
N THR A 34 -44.38 -0.37 -18.86
CA THR A 34 -43.76 -1.71 -18.81
C THR A 34 -43.15 -2.10 -20.16
N GLY A 35 -42.27 -3.10 -20.16
CA GLY A 35 -41.66 -3.66 -21.36
C GLY A 35 -40.56 -2.76 -21.95
N SER A 36 -40.36 -2.88 -23.27
CA SER A 36 -39.42 -2.04 -24.00
C SER A 36 -40.10 -0.73 -24.41
N ILE A 37 -39.55 0.39 -23.95
CA ILE A 37 -40.15 1.71 -24.10
C ILE A 37 -39.19 2.70 -24.75
N THR A 38 -39.73 3.77 -25.32
CA THR A 38 -38.97 4.96 -25.70
C THR A 38 -39.07 5.98 -24.58
N ILE A 39 -37.94 6.58 -24.21
CA ILE A 39 -37.86 7.63 -23.18
C ILE A 39 -37.37 8.89 -23.88
N THR A 40 -38.15 9.97 -23.78
CA THR A 40 -37.83 11.26 -24.39
C THR A 40 -37.46 12.27 -23.31
N ALA A 41 -36.27 12.86 -23.42
CA ALA A 41 -35.82 13.97 -22.59
C ALA A 41 -36.22 15.31 -23.22
N SER A 42 -36.53 16.29 -22.37
CA SER A 42 -36.85 17.67 -22.80
C SER A 42 -35.64 18.49 -23.27
N ALA A 43 -34.41 18.00 -23.01
CA ALA A 43 -33.15 18.63 -23.38
C ALA A 43 -32.11 17.56 -23.77
N PRO A 44 -31.04 17.90 -24.51
CA PRO A 44 -30.02 16.93 -24.92
C PRO A 44 -29.19 16.46 -23.73
N VAL A 45 -29.51 15.28 -23.19
CA VAL A 45 -28.80 14.65 -22.06
C VAL A 45 -28.13 13.33 -22.41
N PHE A 46 -28.57 12.67 -23.48
CA PHE A 46 -28.07 11.36 -23.84
C PHE A 46 -26.88 11.42 -24.80
N SER A 47 -26.02 10.43 -24.69
CA SER A 47 -24.84 10.19 -25.53
C SER A 47 -24.67 8.70 -25.74
N ALA A 48 -23.89 8.28 -26.73
CA ALA A 48 -23.66 6.85 -27.00
C ALA A 48 -23.17 6.05 -25.77
N ALA A 49 -22.48 6.71 -24.83
CA ALA A 49 -21.99 6.09 -23.60
C ALA A 49 -23.09 5.76 -22.57
N HIS A 50 -24.33 6.21 -22.77
CA HIS A 50 -25.47 5.85 -21.91
C HIS A 50 -26.00 4.43 -22.15
N LEU A 51 -25.54 3.75 -23.20
CA LEU A 51 -25.89 2.35 -23.43
C LEU A 51 -25.57 1.51 -22.18
N HIS A 52 -26.51 0.66 -21.75
CA HIS A 52 -26.43 -0.17 -20.53
C HIS A 52 -26.37 0.61 -19.21
N THR A 53 -26.64 1.92 -19.22
CA THR A 53 -26.82 2.70 -17.99
C THR A 53 -28.23 2.49 -17.44
N ARG A 54 -28.33 2.35 -16.11
CA ARG A 54 -29.62 2.28 -15.41
C ARG A 54 -30.13 3.68 -15.13
N LEU A 55 -31.38 3.94 -15.50
CA LEU A 55 -32.15 5.11 -15.08
C LEU A 55 -33.05 4.74 -13.90
N ARG A 56 -33.27 5.70 -13.00
CA ARG A 56 -34.29 5.64 -11.97
C ARG A 56 -35.29 6.76 -12.26
N ILE A 57 -36.51 6.43 -12.67
CA ILE A 57 -37.56 7.38 -13.06
C ILE A 57 -38.71 7.24 -12.06
N GLY A 58 -38.98 8.27 -11.25
CA GLY A 58 -40.00 8.19 -10.20
C GLY A 58 -39.72 7.06 -9.19
N GLY A 59 -38.45 6.81 -8.89
CA GLY A 59 -38.00 5.71 -8.03
C GLY A 59 -37.93 4.31 -8.69
N GLN A 60 -38.40 4.16 -9.94
CA GLN A 60 -38.49 2.87 -10.65
C GLN A 60 -37.35 2.69 -11.65
N ARG A 61 -36.85 1.47 -11.83
CA ARG A 61 -35.66 1.21 -12.66
C ARG A 61 -35.99 0.94 -14.13
N VAL A 62 -35.15 1.49 -15.00
CA VAL A 62 -35.17 1.24 -16.44
C VAL A 62 -33.73 1.11 -16.96
N ASP A 63 -33.40 0.01 -17.65
CA ASP A 63 -32.08 -0.19 -18.24
C ASP A 63 -32.06 0.28 -19.70
N ILE A 64 -31.14 1.19 -20.05
CA ILE A 64 -31.04 1.70 -21.42
C ILE A 64 -30.54 0.59 -22.36
N ALA A 65 -31.34 0.31 -23.39
CA ALA A 65 -31.09 -0.71 -24.40
C ALA A 65 -30.49 -0.14 -25.70
N ALA A 66 -30.81 1.10 -26.07
CA ALA A 66 -30.19 1.81 -27.18
C ALA A 66 -30.31 3.33 -27.03
N VAL A 67 -29.38 4.07 -27.63
CA VAL A 67 -29.42 5.54 -27.71
C VAL A 67 -29.78 5.93 -29.14
N LEU A 68 -30.94 6.57 -29.33
CA LEU A 68 -31.46 6.94 -30.65
C LEU A 68 -30.99 8.34 -31.07
N SER A 69 -30.95 9.27 -30.11
CA SER A 69 -30.50 10.64 -30.29
C SER A 69 -30.04 11.23 -28.96
N THR A 70 -29.63 12.51 -28.94
CA THR A 70 -29.28 13.21 -27.70
C THR A 70 -30.47 13.43 -26.76
N THR A 71 -31.71 13.26 -27.24
CA THR A 71 -32.94 13.44 -26.46
C THR A 71 -33.78 12.17 -26.36
N GLN A 72 -33.37 11.06 -26.98
CA GLN A 72 -34.18 9.84 -27.01
C GLN A 72 -33.34 8.58 -26.84
N VAL A 73 -33.82 7.69 -25.97
CA VAL A 73 -33.28 6.35 -25.76
C VAL A 73 -34.42 5.32 -25.77
N THR A 74 -34.09 4.07 -26.10
CA THR A 74 -34.96 2.94 -25.77
C THR A 74 -34.43 2.27 -24.51
N GLY A 75 -35.34 1.78 -23.67
CA GLY A 75 -34.99 1.12 -22.41
C GLY A 75 -35.94 -0.01 -22.08
N GLN A 76 -35.45 -0.96 -21.29
CA GLN A 76 -36.25 -2.05 -20.73
C GLN A 76 -36.66 -1.68 -19.31
N VAL A 77 -37.97 -1.58 -19.08
CA VAL A 77 -38.53 -1.31 -17.75
C VAL A 77 -38.37 -2.55 -16.87
N LEU A 78 -37.71 -2.38 -15.71
CA LEU A 78 -37.53 -3.45 -14.73
C LEU A 78 -38.64 -3.41 -13.67
N ASP A 79 -39.05 -2.20 -13.26
CA ASP A 79 -40.14 -1.98 -12.33
C ASP A 79 -41.21 -1.08 -12.97
N THR A 80 -42.49 -1.44 -12.84
CA THR A 80 -43.59 -0.71 -13.48
C THR A 80 -43.57 0.78 -13.09
N LEU A 81 -43.52 1.65 -14.11
CA LEU A 81 -43.50 3.10 -13.90
C LEU A 81 -44.86 3.62 -13.43
N ALA A 82 -44.85 4.73 -12.67
CA ALA A 82 -46.08 5.35 -12.15
C ALA A 82 -47.00 5.93 -13.25
N GLY A 83 -46.44 6.29 -14.42
CA GLY A 83 -47.19 6.83 -15.54
C GLY A 83 -46.30 7.25 -16.71
N THR A 84 -46.91 7.80 -17.75
CA THR A 84 -46.23 8.32 -18.95
C THR A 84 -46.12 9.84 -18.99
N THR A 85 -46.62 10.53 -17.96
CA THR A 85 -46.49 11.98 -17.81
C THR A 85 -45.01 12.35 -17.62
N ALA A 86 -44.59 13.47 -18.20
CA ALA A 86 -43.24 14.00 -18.00
C ALA A 86 -42.92 14.17 -16.51
N THR A 87 -41.78 13.65 -16.05
CA THR A 87 -41.32 13.77 -14.66
C THR A 87 -39.93 14.39 -14.59
N TYR A 88 -39.71 15.23 -13.58
CA TYR A 88 -38.40 15.76 -13.23
C TYR A 88 -37.68 14.88 -12.22
N ASP A 89 -38.41 13.99 -11.54
CA ASP A 89 -37.86 13.00 -10.63
C ASP A 89 -37.27 11.85 -11.45
N TRP A 90 -36.02 12.04 -11.85
CA TRP A 90 -35.23 10.98 -12.43
C TRP A 90 -33.74 11.16 -12.14
N GLU A 91 -33.04 10.03 -12.08
CA GLU A 91 -31.60 9.96 -11.89
C GLU A 91 -31.04 8.89 -12.82
N GLU A 92 -29.71 8.87 -12.96
CA GLU A 92 -28.99 7.85 -13.70
C GLU A 92 -27.90 7.21 -12.83
N GLY A 93 -27.45 6.02 -13.23
CA GLY A 93 -26.36 5.32 -12.57
C GLY A 93 -25.11 6.20 -12.45
N ALA A 94 -24.63 6.39 -11.22
CA ALA A 94 -23.47 7.20 -10.89
C ALA A 94 -22.13 6.49 -11.13
N LEU A 95 -22.18 5.16 -11.32
CA LEU A 95 -21.02 4.30 -11.54
C LEU A 95 -21.14 3.59 -12.89
N GLY A 96 -20.05 3.54 -13.64
CA GLY A 96 -19.95 2.81 -14.90
C GLY A 96 -19.10 3.53 -15.94
N THR A 97 -19.10 3.02 -17.17
CA THR A 97 -18.29 3.57 -18.27
C THR A 97 -18.58 5.06 -18.54
N LEU A 98 -19.84 5.49 -18.41
CA LEU A 98 -20.25 6.88 -18.63
C LEU A 98 -19.70 7.82 -17.56
N ARG A 99 -19.82 7.47 -16.26
CA ARG A 99 -19.60 8.36 -15.11
C ARG A 99 -18.35 8.06 -14.28
N GLY A 100 -17.63 7.01 -14.66
CA GLY A 100 -16.46 6.50 -13.96
C GLY A 100 -16.80 5.37 -12.99
N TRP A 101 -15.81 4.52 -12.75
CA TRP A 101 -15.88 3.45 -11.76
C TRP A 101 -15.47 3.94 -10.36
N PRO A 102 -15.82 3.21 -9.29
CA PRO A 102 -15.37 3.49 -7.93
C PRO A 102 -13.86 3.75 -7.83
N VAL A 103 -13.47 4.77 -7.06
CA VAL A 103 -12.05 5.05 -6.76
C VAL A 103 -11.56 4.25 -5.56
N SER A 104 -12.41 4.05 -4.56
CA SER A 104 -12.07 3.35 -3.32
C SER A 104 -13.27 2.63 -2.73
N ILE A 105 -13.02 1.52 -2.04
CA ILE A 105 -14.06 0.69 -1.41
C ILE A 105 -13.58 0.15 -0.05
N CYS A 106 -14.50 -0.01 0.90
CA CYS A 106 -14.29 -0.80 2.12
C CYS A 106 -15.62 -1.32 2.66
N PHE A 107 -15.57 -2.25 3.62
CA PHE A 107 -16.73 -2.62 4.42
C PHE A 107 -16.69 -1.92 5.77
N HIS A 108 -17.82 -1.37 6.21
CA HIS A 108 -17.93 -0.73 7.53
C HIS A 108 -19.34 -0.94 8.09
N GLN A 109 -19.43 -1.49 9.31
CA GLN A 109 -20.71 -1.70 10.01
C GLN A 109 -21.80 -2.37 9.14
N ASP A 110 -21.47 -3.49 8.49
CA ASP A 110 -22.38 -4.26 7.63
C ASP A 110 -22.92 -3.48 6.40
N ARG A 111 -22.15 -2.47 5.96
CA ARG A 111 -22.39 -1.71 4.73
C ARG A 111 -21.17 -1.79 3.82
N LEU A 112 -21.41 -1.87 2.52
CA LEU A 112 -20.40 -1.59 1.50
C LEU A 112 -20.28 -0.08 1.35
N VAL A 113 -19.06 0.44 1.51
CA VAL A 113 -18.74 1.85 1.36
C VAL A 113 -18.01 2.06 0.04
N ILE A 114 -18.48 3.00 -0.76
CA ILE A 114 -17.86 3.43 -2.01
C ILE A 114 -17.48 4.90 -1.88
N GLY A 115 -16.22 5.23 -2.13
CA GLY A 115 -15.69 6.58 -2.10
C GLY A 115 -15.22 7.06 -3.45
N GLY A 116 -15.93 8.05 -3.99
CA GLY A 116 -15.57 8.79 -5.19
C GLY A 116 -15.81 8.03 -6.50
N SER A 117 -16.14 8.78 -7.54
CA SER A 117 -16.09 8.36 -8.94
C SER A 117 -15.51 9.49 -9.80
N ARG A 118 -15.29 9.26 -11.10
CA ARG A 118 -14.71 10.29 -12.00
C ARG A 118 -15.56 11.56 -12.02
N ASP A 119 -16.88 11.43 -12.17
CA ASP A 119 -17.79 12.57 -12.29
C ASP A 119 -18.36 13.02 -10.92
N LEU A 120 -18.22 12.20 -9.87
CA LEU A 120 -18.60 12.52 -8.49
C LEU A 120 -17.45 12.24 -7.52
N PRO A 121 -16.33 12.98 -7.64
CA PRO A 121 -15.09 12.65 -6.93
C PRO A 121 -15.20 12.86 -5.41
N ASN A 122 -16.12 13.70 -4.94
CA ASN A 122 -16.32 14.02 -3.53
C ASN A 122 -17.55 13.33 -2.92
N ARG A 123 -18.12 12.31 -3.57
CA ARG A 123 -19.32 11.63 -3.07
C ARG A 123 -18.97 10.30 -2.39
N LEU A 124 -19.60 10.06 -1.24
CA LEU A 124 -19.55 8.79 -0.54
C LEU A 124 -20.93 8.12 -0.63
N TRP A 125 -20.91 6.80 -0.83
CA TRP A 125 -22.10 5.97 -0.81
C TRP A 125 -21.90 4.83 0.19
N LEU A 126 -22.89 4.57 1.03
CA LEU A 126 -22.95 3.39 1.87
C LEU A 126 -24.20 2.60 1.47
N SER A 127 -24.06 1.30 1.22
CA SER A 127 -25.20 0.43 0.91
C SER A 127 -26.19 0.38 2.08
N ARG A 128 -27.38 -0.15 1.85
CA ARG A 128 -28.29 -0.60 2.92
C ARG A 128 -27.55 -1.57 3.85
N THR A 129 -27.86 -1.52 5.14
CA THR A 129 -27.29 -2.43 6.14
C THR A 129 -27.69 -3.87 5.83
N GLY A 130 -26.71 -4.79 5.77
CA GLY A 130 -26.94 -6.21 5.50
C GLY A 130 -27.29 -6.55 4.04
N ASP A 131 -27.51 -5.54 3.20
CA ASP A 131 -27.73 -5.68 1.75
C ASP A 131 -26.67 -4.87 1.00
N LEU A 132 -25.46 -5.44 0.92
CA LEU A 132 -24.24 -4.81 0.41
C LEU A 132 -24.33 -4.32 -1.05
N TYR A 133 -25.35 -4.77 -1.79
CA TYR A 133 -25.51 -4.49 -3.22
C TYR A 133 -26.66 -3.52 -3.51
N ASN A 134 -27.26 -2.96 -2.46
CA ASN A 134 -28.43 -2.09 -2.58
C ASN A 134 -28.10 -0.67 -2.09
N PHE A 135 -28.00 0.25 -3.05
CA PHE A 135 -27.75 1.67 -2.80
C PHE A 135 -29.00 2.56 -2.93
N SER A 136 -30.20 1.97 -2.81
CA SER A 136 -31.42 2.77 -2.79
C SER A 136 -31.55 3.53 -1.47
N THR A 137 -31.63 4.85 -1.58
CA THR A 137 -31.83 5.76 -0.44
C THR A 137 -33.25 5.73 0.12
N GLY A 138 -34.19 5.12 -0.60
CA GLY A 138 -35.60 5.00 -0.20
C GLY A 138 -36.19 6.29 0.37
N THR A 139 -36.76 6.19 1.57
CA THR A 139 -37.33 7.31 2.33
C THR A 139 -36.43 7.81 3.46
N GLY A 140 -35.22 7.26 3.59
CA GLY A 140 -34.28 7.57 4.67
C GLY A 140 -34.55 6.80 5.97
N LEU A 141 -35.07 5.58 5.89
CA LEU A 141 -35.17 4.68 7.06
C LEU A 141 -33.78 4.31 7.57
N ASP A 142 -33.70 3.89 8.84
CA ASP A 142 -32.42 3.72 9.54
C ASP A 142 -31.44 2.73 8.87
N ASP A 143 -31.97 1.71 8.19
CA ASP A 143 -31.19 0.70 7.48
C ASP A 143 -30.86 1.09 6.02
N GLU A 144 -31.54 2.08 5.44
CA GLU A 144 -31.42 2.43 4.02
C GLU A 144 -30.06 3.01 3.63
N ALA A 145 -29.76 2.98 2.33
CA ALA A 145 -28.49 3.44 1.81
C ALA A 145 -28.28 4.93 2.06
N ILE A 146 -27.01 5.31 2.25
CA ILE A 146 -26.61 6.68 2.54
C ILE A 146 -25.81 7.20 1.34
N SER A 147 -26.14 8.40 0.85
CA SER A 147 -25.42 9.05 -0.25
C SER A 147 -25.22 10.52 0.08
N PHE A 148 -23.97 10.97 0.12
CA PHE A 148 -23.65 12.35 0.50
C PHE A 148 -22.39 12.86 -0.22
N GLY A 149 -22.37 14.15 -0.50
CA GLY A 149 -21.16 14.84 -0.98
C GLY A 149 -20.41 15.44 0.19
N LEU A 150 -19.08 15.28 0.23
CA LEU A 150 -18.21 16.09 1.08
C LEU A 150 -18.23 17.52 0.54
N MET A 151 -18.90 18.41 1.26
CA MET A 151 -18.91 19.84 0.95
C MET A 151 -17.75 20.53 1.67
N SER A 152 -16.87 21.15 0.89
CA SER A 152 -15.83 22.06 1.38
C SER A 152 -15.64 23.20 0.37
N ASP A 153 -14.94 24.26 0.79
CA ASP A 153 -14.66 25.45 -0.05
C ASP A 153 -13.94 25.11 -1.37
N GLN A 154 -13.29 23.95 -1.44
CA GLN A 154 -12.70 23.36 -2.65
C GLN A 154 -13.22 21.94 -2.87
N VAL A 155 -13.19 21.48 -4.13
CA VAL A 155 -13.51 20.08 -4.45
C VAL A 155 -12.36 19.19 -4.00
N ASN A 156 -12.58 18.46 -2.91
CA ASN A 156 -11.65 17.45 -2.41
C ASN A 156 -12.09 16.06 -2.84
N ALA A 157 -11.40 15.52 -3.84
CA ALA A 157 -11.68 14.18 -4.35
C ALA A 157 -11.33 13.14 -3.28
N ILE A 158 -12.22 12.17 -3.03
CA ILE A 158 -11.94 11.01 -2.20
C ILE A 158 -10.88 10.15 -2.89
N ARG A 159 -9.85 9.78 -2.12
CA ARG A 159 -8.69 9.00 -2.56
C ARG A 159 -8.60 7.67 -1.86
N GLY A 160 -9.22 7.51 -0.70
CA GLY A 160 -9.29 6.25 0.03
C GLY A 160 -10.41 6.29 1.07
N VAL A 161 -10.97 5.12 1.35
CA VAL A 161 -11.88 4.91 2.48
C VAL A 161 -11.31 3.76 3.31
N PHE A 162 -11.36 3.91 4.63
CA PHE A 162 -10.76 2.95 5.54
C PHE A 162 -11.69 2.72 6.73
N SER A 163 -11.95 1.45 7.05
CA SER A 163 -12.73 1.08 8.21
C SER A 163 -11.81 0.83 9.40
N GLY A 164 -11.65 1.85 10.25
CA GLY A 164 -11.02 1.72 11.56
C GLY A 164 -12.07 1.75 12.67
N ARG A 165 -11.73 2.38 13.81
CA ARG A 165 -12.72 2.69 14.88
C ARG A 165 -13.93 3.46 14.35
N ASN A 166 -13.66 4.44 13.49
CA ASN A 166 -14.67 5.13 12.69
C ASN A 166 -14.40 4.84 11.22
N LEU A 167 -15.39 5.08 10.36
CA LEU A 167 -15.13 5.15 8.93
C LEU A 167 -14.32 6.42 8.65
N GLN A 168 -13.14 6.23 8.11
CA GLN A 168 -12.21 7.29 7.76
C GLN A 168 -12.26 7.52 6.25
N VAL A 169 -12.32 8.78 5.85
CA VAL A 169 -12.34 9.19 4.44
C VAL A 169 -11.12 10.07 4.16
N PHE A 170 -10.25 9.56 3.30
CA PHE A 170 -9.03 10.21 2.87
C PHE A 170 -9.30 10.93 1.56
N THR A 171 -9.09 12.25 1.52
CA THR A 171 -9.33 13.07 0.32
C THR A 171 -8.05 13.73 -0.15
N SER A 172 -8.06 14.35 -1.33
CA SER A 172 -6.92 15.13 -1.82
C SER A 172 -6.56 16.35 -0.94
N GLY A 173 -7.41 16.78 -0.01
CA GLY A 173 -7.16 17.98 0.79
C GLY A 173 -7.33 17.81 2.30
N GLY A 174 -7.60 16.58 2.77
CA GLY A 174 -7.70 16.30 4.19
C GLY A 174 -8.38 14.98 4.51
N GLU A 175 -8.37 14.68 5.80
CA GLU A 175 -8.82 13.43 6.38
C GLU A 175 -10.09 13.72 7.19
N TRP A 176 -11.09 12.87 7.01
CA TRP A 176 -12.41 13.04 7.60
C TRP A 176 -12.79 11.79 8.40
N MET A 177 -13.50 12.03 9.49
CA MET A 177 -14.17 11.00 10.27
C MET A 177 -15.66 11.02 9.93
N VAL A 178 -16.21 9.84 9.64
CA VAL A 178 -17.65 9.60 9.58
C VAL A 178 -18.08 9.02 10.93
N SER A 179 -19.05 9.66 11.56
CA SER A 179 -19.61 9.27 12.85
C SER A 179 -21.13 9.23 12.81
N GLY A 180 -21.73 8.47 13.72
CA GLY A 180 -23.17 8.34 13.89
C GLY A 180 -23.42 7.23 14.91
N ASP A 181 -24.34 7.44 15.84
CA ASP A 181 -24.68 6.44 16.86
C ASP A 181 -26.20 6.32 17.00
N PRO A 182 -26.82 5.28 16.39
CA PRO A 182 -26.26 4.36 15.39
C PRO A 182 -25.96 5.08 14.06
N LEU A 183 -25.18 4.48 13.14
CA LEU A 183 -24.90 5.08 11.82
C LEU A 183 -26.08 4.88 10.85
N THR A 184 -26.91 5.92 10.70
CA THR A 184 -28.13 5.92 9.86
C THR A 184 -28.14 7.13 8.92
N PRO A 185 -29.02 7.15 7.89
CA PRO A 185 -29.17 8.33 7.04
C PRO A 185 -29.44 9.63 7.82
N ALA A 186 -30.13 9.55 8.96
CA ALA A 186 -30.49 10.73 9.76
C ALA A 186 -29.41 11.18 10.75
N SER A 187 -28.55 10.25 11.23
CA SER A 187 -27.57 10.53 12.29
C SER A 187 -26.15 10.73 11.78
N ILE A 188 -25.87 10.38 10.52
CA ILE A 188 -24.52 10.45 9.95
C ILE A 188 -23.96 11.88 9.99
N GLN A 189 -22.73 12.00 10.46
CA GLN A 189 -21.97 13.24 10.55
C GLN A 189 -20.59 13.05 9.93
N LEU A 190 -20.14 14.07 9.22
CA LEU A 190 -18.80 14.13 8.66
C LEU A 190 -18.03 15.29 9.29
N THR A 191 -16.89 14.98 9.89
CA THR A 191 -16.05 15.98 10.53
C THR A 191 -14.63 15.87 10.00
N ARG A 192 -14.12 16.97 9.42
CA ARG A 192 -12.74 17.04 8.97
C ARG A 192 -11.82 17.08 10.18
N GLN A 193 -10.86 16.17 10.22
CA GLN A 193 -9.90 16.03 11.30
C GLN A 193 -8.61 16.80 10.98
N THR A 194 -8.07 16.60 9.78
CA THR A 194 -6.81 17.22 9.34
C THR A 194 -6.90 17.72 7.89
N ARG A 195 -5.88 18.46 7.43
CA ARG A 195 -5.80 19.08 6.08
C ARG A 195 -4.55 18.64 5.31
N ILE A 196 -4.04 17.44 5.57
CA ILE A 196 -2.79 16.95 4.95
C ILE A 196 -3.08 16.50 3.51
N GLY A 197 -4.14 15.71 3.35
CA GLY A 197 -4.56 15.14 2.09
C GLY A 197 -3.72 13.94 1.67
N SER A 198 -4.26 13.16 0.74
CA SER A 198 -3.62 11.96 0.19
C SER A 198 -3.17 12.13 -1.27
N PRO A 199 -2.24 11.29 -1.75
CA PRO A 199 -1.77 11.29 -3.13
C PRO A 199 -2.91 11.25 -4.16
N VAL A 200 -2.72 11.99 -5.25
CA VAL A 200 -3.72 12.14 -6.32
C VAL A 200 -3.43 11.31 -7.57
N ALA A 201 -2.19 10.86 -7.74
CA ALA A 201 -1.79 10.06 -8.90
C ALA A 201 -2.22 8.60 -8.79
N ARG A 202 -2.21 8.03 -7.58
CA ARG A 202 -2.71 6.69 -7.28
C ARG A 202 -3.29 6.61 -5.86
N LEU A 203 -4.13 5.60 -5.63
CA LEU A 203 -4.49 5.18 -4.29
C LEU A 203 -3.27 4.50 -3.64
N VAL A 204 -2.82 5.06 -2.52
CA VAL A 204 -1.90 4.40 -1.59
C VAL A 204 -2.75 3.97 -0.41
N GLN A 205 -3.02 2.66 -0.30
CA GLN A 205 -3.94 2.12 0.69
C GLN A 205 -3.45 2.46 2.11
N PRO A 206 -4.26 3.11 2.95
CA PRO A 206 -3.96 3.26 4.37
C PRO A 206 -3.89 1.89 5.04
N VAL A 207 -3.00 1.75 6.02
CA VAL A 207 -2.76 0.49 6.72
C VAL A 207 -3.00 0.66 8.21
N ASP A 208 -3.59 -0.34 8.86
CA ASP A 208 -3.68 -0.36 10.33
C ASP A 208 -2.34 -0.81 10.92
N VAL A 209 -1.85 -0.04 11.87
CA VAL A 209 -0.69 -0.40 12.69
C VAL A 209 -1.07 -0.19 14.16
N ASP A 210 -1.26 -1.31 14.85
CA ASP A 210 -1.59 -1.37 16.27
C ASP A 210 -2.80 -0.46 16.65
N GLY A 211 -3.82 -0.39 15.79
CA GLY A 211 -5.04 0.41 16.01
C GLY A 211 -4.95 1.89 15.64
N SER A 212 -3.85 2.31 15.01
CA SER A 212 -3.71 3.63 14.37
C SER A 212 -3.64 3.46 12.86
N THR A 213 -4.17 4.42 12.09
CA THR A 213 -4.17 4.31 10.63
C THR A 213 -3.00 5.07 10.05
N ILE A 214 -2.11 4.39 9.33
CA ILE A 214 -0.98 5.04 8.67
C ILE A 214 -1.34 5.34 7.22
N PHE A 215 -1.07 6.58 6.77
CA PHE A 215 -1.36 7.02 5.40
C PHE A 215 -0.22 7.88 4.82
N ALA A 216 -0.05 7.80 3.50
CA ALA A 216 0.90 8.64 2.78
C ALA A 216 0.31 10.04 2.55
N ALA A 217 1.11 11.08 2.74
CA ALA A 217 0.69 12.46 2.53
C ALA A 217 0.65 12.84 1.05
N ARG A 218 -0.20 13.80 0.69
CA ARG A 218 -0.26 14.38 -0.66
C ARG A 218 1.06 14.99 -1.12
N SER A 219 1.90 15.46 -0.19
CA SER A 219 3.22 16.02 -0.51
C SER A 219 4.16 15.01 -1.17
N GLY A 220 3.92 13.70 -1.00
CA GLY A 220 4.82 12.65 -1.46
C GLY A 220 6.09 12.49 -0.63
N HIS A 221 6.25 13.25 0.47
CA HIS A 221 7.48 13.29 1.27
C HIS A 221 7.28 12.97 2.76
N SER A 222 6.08 12.57 3.15
CA SER A 222 5.76 12.22 4.52
C SER A 222 4.76 11.06 4.59
N VAL A 223 4.80 10.34 5.70
CA VAL A 223 3.83 9.31 6.08
C VAL A 223 3.34 9.66 7.48
N TYR A 224 2.03 9.70 7.66
CA TYR A 224 1.41 10.13 8.90
C TYR A 224 0.73 8.97 9.62
N GLU A 225 0.85 8.98 10.94
CA GLU A 225 0.03 8.18 11.84
C GLU A 225 -1.25 8.97 12.20
N PHE A 226 -2.41 8.41 11.89
CA PHE A 226 -3.73 8.97 12.17
C PHE A 226 -4.36 8.23 13.37
N THR A 227 -4.33 8.88 14.53
CA THR A 227 -4.69 8.25 15.82
C THR A 227 -5.83 9.01 16.48
N TYR A 228 -6.86 8.28 16.91
CA TYR A 228 -7.98 8.86 17.66
C TYR A 228 -7.58 9.13 19.12
N THR A 229 -7.94 10.30 19.64
CA THR A 229 -7.75 10.66 21.05
C THR A 229 -9.09 10.87 21.72
N ASP A 230 -9.40 10.08 22.75
CA ASP A 230 -10.69 10.21 23.46
C ASP A 230 -10.83 11.55 24.19
N ILE A 231 -9.71 12.17 24.60
CA ILE A 231 -9.70 13.48 25.30
C ILE A 231 -10.21 14.60 24.41
N GLN A 232 -9.74 14.66 23.16
CA GLN A 232 -10.17 15.69 22.20
C GLN A 232 -11.36 15.24 21.36
N GLN A 233 -11.75 13.96 21.45
CA GLN A 233 -12.74 13.32 20.59
C GLN A 233 -12.45 13.55 19.10
N ALA A 234 -11.16 13.51 18.75
CA ALA A 234 -10.67 13.85 17.43
C ALA A 234 -9.47 12.97 17.07
N TYR A 235 -9.29 12.78 15.77
CA TYR A 235 -8.06 12.20 15.24
C TYR A 235 -6.97 13.26 15.13
N GLN A 236 -5.76 12.87 15.52
CA GLN A 236 -4.53 13.62 15.31
C GLN A 236 -3.68 12.91 14.26
N ALA A 237 -2.91 13.68 13.50
CA ALA A 237 -1.97 13.16 12.52
C ALA A 237 -0.53 13.53 12.91
N ASN A 238 0.29 12.52 13.19
CA ASN A 238 1.71 12.68 13.55
C ASN A 238 2.60 12.28 12.36
N ASP A 239 3.55 13.13 11.95
CA ASP A 239 4.48 12.80 10.86
C ASP A 239 5.54 11.80 11.35
N LEU A 240 5.47 10.56 10.84
CA LEU A 240 6.40 9.49 11.18
C LEU A 240 7.73 9.63 10.42
N ALA A 241 7.76 10.38 9.32
CA ALA A 241 8.92 10.55 8.46
C ALA A 241 9.67 11.87 8.71
N LEU A 242 9.34 12.61 9.77
CA LEU A 242 9.88 13.95 10.04
C LEU A 242 11.42 14.03 9.94
N VAL A 243 12.14 13.04 10.48
CA VAL A 243 13.62 12.96 10.45
C VAL A 243 14.16 12.11 9.29
N ALA A 244 13.27 11.50 8.51
CA ALA A 244 13.59 10.57 7.43
C ALA A 244 12.93 10.97 6.10
N ALA A 245 12.59 12.25 5.93
CA ALA A 245 11.86 12.75 4.75
C ALA A 245 12.62 12.49 3.44
N HIS A 246 13.95 12.41 3.49
CA HIS A 246 14.80 12.06 2.35
C HIS A 246 14.58 10.62 1.83
N LEU A 247 14.02 9.73 2.65
CA LEU A 247 13.63 8.37 2.22
C LEU A 247 12.26 8.36 1.54
N MET A 248 11.43 9.37 1.76
CA MET A 248 10.07 9.45 1.23
C MET A 248 10.10 10.10 -0.16
N GLN A 249 10.11 9.27 -1.20
CA GLN A 249 10.13 9.69 -2.60
C GLN A 249 8.85 9.25 -3.32
N THR A 250 7.74 9.95 -3.04
CA THR A 250 6.40 9.63 -3.56
C THR A 250 6.00 8.18 -3.25
N PRO A 251 5.57 7.88 -2.01
CA PRO A 251 5.09 6.55 -1.64
C PRO A 251 4.04 6.05 -2.63
N ILE A 252 4.24 4.82 -3.10
CA ILE A 252 3.31 4.16 -4.00
C ILE A 252 2.58 3.03 -3.26
N GLY A 253 3.27 2.21 -2.46
CA GLY A 253 2.65 1.08 -1.77
C GLY A 253 3.06 1.02 -0.30
N MET A 254 2.19 0.48 0.53
CA MET A 254 2.47 0.21 1.93
C MET A 254 1.98 -1.20 2.30
N ALA A 255 2.75 -1.91 3.11
CA ALA A 255 2.36 -3.19 3.69
C ALA A 255 2.95 -3.31 5.10
N TYR A 256 2.14 -3.74 6.06
CA TYR A 256 2.56 -3.91 7.44
C TYR A 256 2.76 -5.39 7.78
N ASP A 257 3.98 -5.76 8.13
CA ASP A 257 4.30 -7.05 8.71
C ASP A 257 3.97 -7.01 10.21
N GLN A 258 2.81 -7.52 10.58
CA GLN A 258 2.36 -7.52 11.97
C GLN A 258 3.24 -8.40 12.87
N LYS A 259 3.85 -9.47 12.33
CA LYS A 259 4.68 -10.39 13.11
C LYS A 259 5.99 -9.73 13.53
N ARG A 260 6.61 -8.99 12.61
CA ARG A 260 7.89 -8.28 12.85
C ARG A 260 7.69 -6.82 13.29
N ARG A 261 6.46 -6.30 13.18
CA ARG A 261 6.09 -4.89 13.42
C ARG A 261 6.87 -3.93 12.52
N LEU A 262 6.93 -4.28 11.24
CA LEU A 262 7.63 -3.51 10.22
C LEU A 262 6.63 -3.00 9.19
N LEU A 263 6.56 -1.68 9.04
CA LEU A 263 5.85 -1.06 7.94
C LEU A 263 6.80 -0.87 6.76
N HIS A 264 6.54 -1.55 5.66
CA HIS A 264 7.26 -1.39 4.41
C HIS A 264 6.56 -0.38 3.51
N VAL A 265 7.32 0.53 2.93
CA VAL A 265 6.82 1.59 2.04
C VAL A 265 7.63 1.58 0.75
N ALA A 266 7.00 1.19 -0.36
CA ALA A 266 7.60 1.24 -1.70
C ALA A 266 7.43 2.64 -2.29
N MET A 267 8.49 3.15 -2.91
CA MET A 267 8.56 4.49 -3.49
C MET A 267 8.45 4.46 -5.02
N GLU A 268 8.15 5.60 -5.64
CA GLU A 268 8.03 5.71 -7.10
C GLU A 268 9.35 5.43 -7.83
N ASP A 269 10.47 5.86 -7.24
CA ASP A 269 11.84 5.63 -7.73
C ASP A 269 12.27 4.14 -7.65
N GLY A 270 11.45 3.28 -7.05
CA GLY A 270 11.70 1.86 -6.88
C GLY A 270 12.48 1.49 -5.63
N SER A 271 12.84 2.47 -4.77
CA SER A 271 13.41 2.20 -3.45
C SER A 271 12.35 1.72 -2.46
N LEU A 272 12.80 1.12 -1.35
CA LEU A 272 11.95 0.64 -0.27
C LEU A 272 12.42 1.23 1.06
N ALA A 273 11.52 1.87 1.79
CA ALA A 273 11.77 2.29 3.16
C ALA A 273 11.03 1.37 4.12
N THR A 274 11.63 1.02 5.26
CA THR A 274 11.00 0.19 6.28
C THR A 274 11.03 0.91 7.61
N LEU A 275 9.87 1.07 8.22
CA LEU A 275 9.68 1.68 9.53
C LEU A 275 9.47 0.61 10.58
N THR A 276 10.31 0.67 11.61
CA THR A 276 10.10 -0.01 12.89
C THR A 276 9.37 0.95 13.82
N LEU A 277 8.15 0.59 14.23
CA LEU A 277 7.30 1.41 15.09
C LEU A 277 6.95 0.67 16.38
N TYR A 278 7.49 1.12 17.51
CA TYR A 278 7.08 0.68 18.85
C TYR A 278 6.65 1.88 19.69
N ARG A 279 5.36 2.19 19.66
CA ARG A 279 4.81 3.36 20.37
C ARG A 279 5.03 3.34 21.88
N SER A 280 4.87 2.17 22.52
CA SER A 280 5.04 2.04 23.98
C SER A 280 6.46 2.38 24.44
N GLU A 281 7.45 2.11 23.59
CA GLU A 281 8.87 2.37 23.85
C GLU A 281 9.36 3.65 23.15
N GLN A 282 8.45 4.40 22.52
CA GLN A 282 8.76 5.60 21.74
C GLN A 282 9.82 5.38 20.63
N VAL A 283 9.83 4.19 20.02
CA VAL A 283 10.73 3.87 18.91
C VAL A 283 10.06 4.16 17.58
N THR A 284 10.67 5.06 16.80
CA THR A 284 10.36 5.30 15.38
C THR A 284 11.68 5.30 14.64
N ALA A 285 11.96 4.21 13.91
CA ALA A 285 13.25 4.04 13.24
C ALA A 285 13.05 3.62 11.79
N TRP A 286 13.58 4.41 10.86
CA TRP A 286 13.53 4.11 9.44
C TRP A 286 14.82 3.43 8.98
N THR A 287 14.65 2.46 8.09
CA THR A 287 15.72 1.77 7.37
C THR A 287 15.48 1.89 5.87
N ALA A 288 16.49 2.35 5.13
CA ALA A 288 16.47 2.32 3.68
C ALA A 288 16.85 0.92 3.16
N GLN A 289 16.14 0.44 2.15
CA GLN A 289 16.41 -0.81 1.45
C GLN A 289 16.52 -0.55 -0.05
N GLN A 290 17.51 -1.18 -0.66
CA GLN A 290 17.78 -1.10 -2.09
C GLN A 290 18.04 -2.50 -2.64
N THR A 291 17.71 -2.68 -3.91
CA THR A 291 17.93 -3.92 -4.66
C THR A 291 18.35 -3.58 -6.09
N ASN A 292 18.93 -4.53 -6.82
CA ASN A 292 19.11 -4.42 -8.27
C ASN A 292 17.77 -4.68 -8.99
N GLY A 293 16.86 -3.73 -8.87
CA GLY A 293 15.48 -3.81 -9.31
C GLY A 293 14.67 -2.65 -8.75
N LEU A 294 13.37 -2.63 -9.05
CA LEU A 294 12.46 -1.57 -8.62
C LEU A 294 11.26 -2.19 -7.91
N PHE A 295 11.03 -1.85 -6.64
CA PHE A 295 9.83 -2.25 -5.92
C PHE A 295 8.61 -1.52 -6.48
N ARG A 296 7.59 -2.26 -6.95
CA ARG A 296 6.40 -1.69 -7.62
C ARG A 296 5.11 -1.85 -6.83
N ALA A 297 5.00 -2.91 -6.04
CA ALA A 297 3.86 -3.18 -5.18
C ALA A 297 4.30 -4.01 -3.98
N LEU A 298 3.54 -3.89 -2.89
CA LEU A 298 3.73 -4.64 -1.65
C LEU A 298 2.37 -5.20 -1.22
N ALA A 299 2.37 -6.37 -0.61
CA ALA A 299 1.22 -6.95 0.04
C ALA A 299 1.67 -7.80 1.22
N ASP A 300 0.91 -7.78 2.31
CA ASP A 300 1.03 -8.79 3.36
C ASP A 300 0.04 -9.93 3.09
N ILE A 301 0.52 -11.16 3.18
CA ILE A 301 -0.31 -12.36 3.11
C ILE A 301 0.14 -13.28 4.24
N GLU A 302 -0.71 -13.43 5.25
CA GLU A 302 -0.48 -14.31 6.41
C GLU A 302 0.86 -14.02 7.13
N GLY A 303 1.23 -12.74 7.28
CA GLY A 303 2.48 -12.33 7.93
C GLY A 303 3.74 -12.54 7.07
N THR A 304 3.55 -12.75 5.77
CA THR A 304 4.63 -12.76 4.77
C THR A 304 4.45 -11.58 3.84
N ILE A 305 5.47 -10.74 3.76
CA ILE A 305 5.51 -9.64 2.82
C ILE A 305 5.91 -10.16 1.44
N TRP A 306 5.01 -9.93 0.49
CA TRP A 306 5.21 -10.12 -0.92
C TRP A 306 5.48 -8.78 -1.58
N ALA A 307 6.40 -8.79 -2.55
CA ALA A 307 6.74 -7.64 -3.37
C ALA A 307 6.63 -8.00 -4.85
N VAL A 308 6.09 -7.08 -5.64
CA VAL A 308 6.30 -7.10 -7.09
C VAL A 308 7.56 -6.28 -7.37
N VAL A 309 8.61 -6.94 -7.84
CA VAL A 309 9.89 -6.30 -8.18
C VAL A 309 10.09 -6.35 -9.68
N GLU A 310 10.33 -5.20 -10.28
CA GLU A 310 10.71 -5.11 -11.69
C GLU A 310 12.23 -5.27 -11.83
N ARG A 311 12.66 -6.28 -12.58
CA ARG A 311 14.06 -6.57 -12.87
C ARG A 311 14.23 -6.80 -14.36
N ALA A 312 15.15 -6.07 -15.00
CA ALA A 312 15.40 -6.14 -16.44
C ALA A 312 14.10 -6.08 -17.30
N GLY A 313 13.17 -5.19 -16.94
CA GLY A 313 11.90 -5.00 -17.65
C GLY A 313 10.85 -6.11 -17.44
N ARG A 314 11.08 -7.04 -16.51
CA ARG A 314 10.11 -8.09 -16.14
C ARG A 314 9.68 -7.94 -14.70
N GLN A 315 8.39 -8.09 -14.45
CA GLN A 315 7.84 -8.15 -13.10
C GLN A 315 8.06 -9.55 -12.51
N ARG A 316 8.55 -9.59 -11.28
CA ARG A 316 8.75 -10.78 -10.48
C ARG A 316 7.92 -10.66 -9.21
N LEU A 317 7.33 -11.77 -8.78
CA LEU A 317 6.70 -11.87 -7.48
C LEU A 317 7.73 -12.47 -6.52
N GLU A 318 8.14 -11.69 -5.53
CA GLU A 318 9.18 -12.03 -4.55
C GLU A 318 8.58 -11.95 -3.14
N ARG A 319 9.19 -12.65 -2.17
CA ARG A 319 8.78 -12.59 -0.76
C ARG A 319 10.00 -12.42 0.13
N PHE A 320 9.81 -11.74 1.26
CA PHE A 320 10.84 -11.68 2.29
C PHE A 320 10.92 -13.04 3.02
N ASP A 321 12.12 -13.61 3.09
CA ASP A 321 12.38 -14.91 3.71
C ASP A 321 13.65 -14.85 4.58
N ASP A 322 13.47 -14.99 5.90
CA ASP A 322 14.55 -14.92 6.89
C ASP A 322 15.56 -16.07 6.78
N SER A 323 15.22 -17.15 6.06
CA SER A 323 16.13 -18.27 5.82
C SER A 323 17.17 -17.98 4.72
N LEU A 324 16.99 -16.89 3.97
CA LEU A 324 17.84 -16.53 2.84
C LEU A 324 18.80 -15.40 3.22
N ALA A 325 20.09 -15.64 3.00
CA ALA A 325 21.15 -14.63 3.17
C ALA A 325 21.46 -13.81 1.88
N LEU A 326 20.64 -13.93 0.83
CA LEU A 326 20.86 -13.32 -0.48
C LEU A 326 19.52 -12.79 -1.01
N ASP A 327 19.58 -11.77 -1.87
CA ASP A 327 18.43 -11.14 -2.52
C ASP A 327 18.11 -11.84 -3.86
N ALA A 328 16.85 -11.79 -4.31
CA ALA A 328 16.35 -12.50 -5.49
C ALA A 328 16.78 -13.99 -5.56
N ALA A 329 16.97 -14.61 -4.39
CA ALA A 329 17.65 -15.88 -4.26
C ALA A 329 16.72 -17.08 -4.45
N LEU A 330 17.29 -18.17 -4.97
CA LEU A 330 16.67 -19.48 -4.99
C LEU A 330 17.55 -20.48 -4.22
N THR A 331 16.89 -21.47 -3.61
CA THR A 331 17.56 -22.61 -2.99
C THR A 331 17.45 -23.84 -3.89
N GLY A 332 18.47 -24.71 -3.82
CA GLY A 332 18.50 -25.97 -4.54
C GLY A 332 19.10 -27.06 -3.66
N SER A 333 18.65 -28.30 -3.86
CA SER A 333 19.22 -29.47 -3.19
C SER A 333 19.25 -30.68 -4.12
N MET A 334 20.27 -31.52 -3.98
CA MET A 334 20.47 -32.75 -4.77
C MET A 334 21.00 -33.87 -3.87
N ALA A 335 20.54 -35.11 -4.14
CA ALA A 335 20.98 -36.28 -3.38
C ALA A 335 22.47 -36.59 -3.59
N THR A 336 22.99 -36.31 -4.79
CA THR A 336 24.42 -36.40 -5.12
C THR A 336 24.97 -34.99 -5.30
N ALA A 337 26.13 -34.72 -4.71
CA ALA A 337 26.77 -33.42 -4.83
C ALA A 337 27.01 -33.06 -6.30
N ALA A 338 26.69 -31.82 -6.67
CA ALA A 338 26.79 -31.33 -8.04
C ALA A 338 27.53 -30.00 -8.10
N GLN A 339 28.29 -29.80 -9.17
CA GLN A 339 28.93 -28.51 -9.48
C GLN A 339 28.03 -27.60 -10.29
N VAL A 340 27.17 -28.15 -11.16
CA VAL A 340 26.32 -27.35 -12.06
C VAL A 340 24.92 -27.21 -11.48
N TRP A 341 24.50 -25.96 -11.27
CA TRP A 341 23.18 -25.61 -10.74
C TRP A 341 22.44 -24.73 -11.74
N SER A 342 21.27 -25.19 -12.18
CA SER A 342 20.39 -24.51 -13.16
C SER A 342 19.14 -23.94 -12.53
N GLY A 343 18.35 -23.18 -13.30
CA GLY A 343 17.08 -22.59 -12.84
C GLY A 343 17.19 -21.10 -12.48
N LEU A 344 18.32 -20.47 -12.83
CA LEU A 344 18.67 -19.10 -12.49
C LEU A 344 18.40 -18.13 -13.65
N ALA A 345 17.53 -18.49 -14.59
CA ALA A 345 17.25 -17.67 -15.77
C ALA A 345 16.70 -16.26 -15.42
N HIS A 346 16.24 -16.03 -14.18
CA HIS A 346 15.86 -14.69 -13.70
C HIS A 346 17.05 -13.78 -13.39
N LEU A 347 18.25 -14.31 -13.23
CA LEU A 347 19.49 -13.60 -12.94
C LEU A 347 20.52 -13.73 -14.08
N GLU A 348 20.09 -14.02 -15.30
CA GLU A 348 20.98 -14.18 -16.46
C GLU A 348 21.93 -12.98 -16.63
N GLY A 349 23.24 -13.26 -16.77
CA GLY A 349 24.29 -12.26 -16.91
C GLY A 349 24.64 -11.50 -15.62
N GLN A 350 24.00 -11.79 -14.49
CA GLN A 350 24.32 -11.16 -13.21
C GLN A 350 25.42 -11.93 -12.47
N SER A 351 26.22 -11.19 -11.70
CA SER A 351 27.11 -11.76 -10.68
C SER A 351 26.28 -12.13 -9.46
N VAL A 352 26.39 -13.37 -9.00
CA VAL A 352 25.60 -13.93 -7.90
C VAL A 352 26.51 -14.43 -6.78
N GLY A 353 26.10 -14.17 -5.55
CA GLY A 353 26.65 -14.82 -4.38
C GLY A 353 26.13 -16.26 -4.29
N VAL A 354 26.95 -17.13 -3.70
CA VAL A 354 26.62 -18.54 -3.51
C VAL A 354 26.95 -18.96 -2.09
N LEU A 355 25.97 -19.56 -1.42
CA LEU A 355 26.20 -20.40 -0.25
C LEU A 355 26.08 -21.86 -0.69
N ALA A 356 27.16 -22.63 -0.56
CA ALA A 356 27.20 -24.06 -0.83
C ALA A 356 27.34 -24.82 0.49
N ASP A 357 26.41 -25.73 0.78
CA ASP A 357 26.35 -26.52 2.03
C ASP A 357 26.49 -25.66 3.31
N GLY A 358 25.92 -24.44 3.26
CA GLY A 358 25.93 -23.48 4.36
C GLY A 358 27.18 -22.59 4.47
N ALA A 359 28.16 -22.73 3.57
CA ALA A 359 29.36 -21.91 3.53
C ALA A 359 29.37 -20.98 2.30
N PRO A 360 29.79 -19.72 2.43
CA PRO A 360 29.99 -18.85 1.27
C PRO A 360 31.17 -19.34 0.43
N VAL A 361 30.94 -19.44 -0.87
CA VAL A 361 31.97 -19.76 -1.87
C VAL A 361 32.19 -18.59 -2.83
N GLN A 362 33.06 -18.77 -3.82
CA GLN A 362 33.32 -17.74 -4.82
C GLN A 362 32.03 -17.38 -5.59
N ASP A 363 31.92 -16.10 -5.96
CA ASP A 363 30.79 -15.63 -6.77
C ASP A 363 30.80 -16.27 -8.16
N GLY A 364 29.60 -16.55 -8.65
CA GLY A 364 29.37 -17.06 -10.00
C GLY A 364 28.77 -16.00 -10.92
N VAL A 365 28.91 -16.19 -12.23
CA VAL A 365 28.16 -15.43 -13.24
C VAL A 365 27.16 -16.37 -13.88
N VAL A 366 25.87 -15.99 -13.87
CA VAL A 366 24.82 -16.82 -14.47
C VAL A 366 24.95 -16.77 -15.99
N THR A 367 25.15 -17.94 -16.60
CA THR A 367 25.23 -18.12 -18.06
C THR A 367 24.29 -19.24 -18.47
N ALA A 368 23.42 -18.98 -19.44
CA ALA A 368 22.39 -19.92 -19.89
C ALA A 368 21.50 -20.47 -18.76
N GLY A 369 21.21 -19.64 -17.75
CA GLY A 369 20.37 -19.96 -16.60
C GLY A 369 21.04 -20.83 -15.55
N SER A 370 22.37 -20.96 -15.57
CA SER A 370 23.14 -21.82 -14.68
C SER A 370 24.42 -21.18 -14.16
N ILE A 371 24.96 -21.74 -13.07
CA ILE A 371 26.34 -21.51 -12.60
C ILE A 371 27.08 -22.84 -12.44
N THR A 372 28.41 -22.79 -12.41
CA THR A 372 29.27 -23.94 -12.08
C THR A 372 30.12 -23.58 -10.87
N LEU A 373 30.06 -24.42 -9.84
CA LEU A 373 30.88 -24.33 -8.63
C LEU A 373 32.22 -25.02 -8.84
N ASP A 374 33.27 -24.55 -8.17
CA ASP A 374 34.58 -25.21 -8.18
C ASP A 374 34.52 -26.56 -7.46
N ASP A 375 33.83 -26.61 -6.32
CA ASP A 375 33.59 -27.83 -5.55
C ASP A 375 32.11 -28.25 -5.62
N ALA A 376 31.85 -29.56 -5.69
CA ALA A 376 30.49 -30.09 -5.74
C ALA A 376 29.80 -29.91 -4.37
N ALA A 377 28.52 -29.50 -4.40
CA ALA A 377 27.73 -29.26 -3.19
C ALA A 377 26.41 -30.04 -3.20
N HIS A 378 25.85 -30.35 -2.03
CA HIS A 378 24.54 -31.01 -1.91
C HIS A 378 23.38 -30.03 -1.86
N ALA A 379 23.59 -28.86 -1.27
CA ALA A 379 22.61 -27.80 -1.14
C ALA A 379 23.25 -26.45 -1.49
N VAL A 380 22.47 -25.60 -2.16
CA VAL A 380 22.91 -24.25 -2.52
C VAL A 380 21.83 -23.22 -2.21
N GLN A 381 22.28 -22.01 -1.90
CA GLN A 381 21.51 -20.79 -2.03
C GLN A 381 22.25 -19.87 -3.00
N ILE A 382 21.57 -19.41 -4.06
CA ILE A 382 22.18 -18.59 -5.11
C ILE A 382 21.30 -17.37 -5.36
N GLY A 383 21.90 -16.18 -5.33
CA GLY A 383 21.19 -14.91 -5.46
C GLY A 383 22.11 -13.70 -5.50
N LEU A 384 21.53 -12.51 -5.53
CA LEU A 384 22.26 -11.24 -5.48
C LEU A 384 22.77 -10.97 -4.06
N ARG A 385 23.99 -10.44 -3.95
CA ARG A 385 24.53 -10.04 -2.65
C ARG A 385 23.83 -8.78 -2.15
N PHE A 386 23.52 -8.74 -0.87
CA PHE A 386 23.19 -7.53 -0.15
C PHE A 386 24.04 -7.42 1.11
N GLY A 387 24.08 -6.24 1.70
CA GLY A 387 24.76 -5.99 2.97
C GLY A 387 23.92 -5.06 3.85
N HIS A 388 24.09 -5.20 5.16
CA HIS A 388 23.53 -4.26 6.12
C HIS A 388 24.60 -3.23 6.47
N VAL A 389 24.30 -1.95 6.24
CA VAL A 389 25.17 -0.83 6.59
C VAL A 389 24.53 -0.07 7.75
N ILE A 390 25.28 0.13 8.82
CA ILE A 390 24.86 0.91 9.98
C ILE A 390 25.88 2.03 10.16
N GLU A 391 25.41 3.26 10.02
CA GLU A 391 26.20 4.46 10.27
C GLU A 391 25.63 5.17 11.52
N PRO A 392 26.39 5.28 12.62
CA PRO A 392 25.90 5.95 13.81
C PRO A 392 25.85 7.47 13.61
N LEU A 393 25.14 8.18 14.49
CA LEU A 393 25.22 9.63 14.54
C LEU A 393 26.62 10.08 14.99
N PRO A 394 27.05 11.29 14.58
CA PRO A 394 28.28 11.90 15.09
C PRO A 394 28.30 11.92 16.62
N PRO A 395 29.42 11.51 17.26
CA PRO A 395 29.51 11.48 18.71
C PRO A 395 29.43 12.90 19.31
N GLU A 396 28.43 13.16 20.15
CA GLU A 396 28.33 14.40 20.90
C GLU A 396 29.04 14.30 22.27
N LEU A 397 29.98 15.20 22.52
CA LEU A 397 30.56 15.37 23.86
C LEU A 397 29.65 16.31 24.69
N ALA A 398 28.79 15.72 25.51
CA ALA A 398 28.06 16.47 26.52
C ALA A 398 28.99 16.83 27.69
N GLY A 399 29.21 18.14 27.90
CA GLY A 399 29.92 18.68 29.05
C GLY A 399 29.05 19.65 29.86
N ALA A 400 29.50 20.04 31.05
CA ALA A 400 28.78 20.95 31.96
C ALA A 400 28.48 22.35 31.37
N MET A 401 29.06 22.71 30.23
CA MET A 401 28.85 23.99 29.52
C MET A 401 28.14 23.82 28.15
N GLY A 402 27.44 22.71 27.93
CA GLY A 402 26.73 22.41 26.69
C GLY A 402 27.54 21.58 25.68
N VAL A 403 26.91 21.27 24.55
CA VAL A 403 27.50 20.49 23.45
C VAL A 403 28.52 21.35 22.70
N ARG A 404 29.74 20.86 22.53
CA ARG A 404 30.77 21.52 21.72
C ARG A 404 31.23 20.60 20.60
N ALA A 405 31.29 21.14 19.38
CA ALA A 405 32.09 20.56 18.32
C ALA A 405 33.57 20.73 18.69
N ALA A 406 34.24 19.64 19.03
CA ALA A 406 35.66 19.62 19.36
C ALA A 406 36.32 18.41 18.69
N PRO A 407 37.62 18.48 18.38
CA PRO A 407 38.35 17.31 17.91
C PRO A 407 38.20 16.16 18.89
N LEU A 408 37.81 15.01 18.37
CA LEU A 408 37.46 13.82 19.11
C LEU A 408 38.45 12.70 18.80
N ARG A 409 38.84 11.94 19.81
CA ARG A 409 39.64 10.73 19.64
C ARG A 409 38.87 9.54 20.16
N LEU A 410 38.34 8.74 19.25
CA LEU A 410 37.78 7.44 19.59
C LEU A 410 38.91 6.52 20.08
N ILE A 411 38.78 5.96 21.27
CA ILE A 411 39.79 5.06 21.87
C ILE A 411 39.46 3.61 21.54
N SER A 412 38.21 3.21 21.79
CA SER A 412 37.71 1.87 21.49
C SER A 412 36.20 1.87 21.31
N VAL A 413 35.72 0.95 20.49
CA VAL A 413 34.31 0.59 20.37
C VAL A 413 34.13 -0.88 20.72
N THR A 414 33.02 -1.24 21.34
CA THR A 414 32.66 -2.62 21.63
C THR A 414 31.34 -2.93 20.95
N PHE A 415 31.34 -3.94 20.08
CA PHE A 415 30.12 -4.47 19.47
C PHE A 415 29.68 -5.70 20.25
N ARG A 416 28.45 -5.68 20.76
CA ARG A 416 27.81 -6.86 21.32
C ARG A 416 27.02 -7.55 20.22
N LEU A 417 27.49 -8.73 19.84
CA LEU A 417 27.00 -9.46 18.67
C LEU A 417 26.28 -10.72 19.12
N LEU A 418 25.24 -11.09 18.37
CA LEU A 418 24.47 -12.30 18.57
C LEU A 418 24.35 -13.01 17.22
N ASN A 419 24.79 -14.27 17.17
CA ASN A 419 24.68 -15.15 16.00
C ASN A 419 25.12 -14.48 14.69
N THR A 420 26.24 -13.74 14.74
CA THR A 420 26.72 -12.92 13.61
C THR A 420 27.74 -13.70 12.79
N ALA A 421 27.52 -13.81 11.47
CA ALA A 421 28.41 -14.52 10.57
C ALA A 421 29.66 -13.70 10.22
N THR A 422 29.47 -12.43 9.86
CA THR A 422 30.55 -11.52 9.46
C THR A 422 30.26 -10.11 9.97
N LEU A 423 31.33 -9.34 10.22
CA LEU A 423 31.26 -7.93 10.55
C LEU A 423 32.47 -7.24 9.92
N ALA A 424 32.24 -6.12 9.25
CA ALA A 424 33.29 -5.20 8.84
C ALA A 424 33.02 -3.83 9.49
N VAL A 425 34.07 -3.19 9.98
CA VAL A 425 33.96 -1.91 10.70
C VAL A 425 34.96 -0.92 10.12
N ASP A 426 34.49 0.30 9.83
CA ASP A 426 35.36 1.43 9.51
C ASP A 426 35.53 2.32 10.75
N LEU A 427 36.77 2.43 11.24
CA LEU A 427 37.16 3.30 12.35
C LEU A 427 37.87 4.58 11.87
N GLY A 428 37.65 4.97 10.62
CA GLY A 428 38.27 6.12 9.93
C GLY A 428 39.48 5.75 9.07
N ARG A 429 39.62 4.48 8.68
CA ARG A 429 40.74 3.97 7.85
C ARG A 429 40.26 3.09 6.69
N GLY A 430 38.95 3.05 6.45
CA GLY A 430 38.31 2.08 5.58
C GLY A 430 37.75 0.90 6.37
N ALA A 431 36.79 0.22 5.78
CA ALA A 431 36.16 -0.95 6.37
C ALA A 431 37.16 -2.12 6.46
N GLU A 432 37.40 -2.60 7.68
CA GLU A 432 38.21 -3.79 7.94
C GLU A 432 37.32 -4.91 8.50
N THR A 433 37.49 -6.13 7.99
CA THR A 433 36.79 -7.31 8.50
C THR A 433 37.26 -7.63 9.91
N VAL A 434 36.32 -7.81 10.83
CA VAL A 434 36.59 -8.27 12.19
C VAL A 434 36.70 -9.80 12.18
N PRO A 435 37.88 -10.39 12.43
CA PRO A 435 38.04 -11.83 12.42
C PRO A 435 37.38 -12.43 13.68
N PHE A 436 36.32 -13.22 13.49
CA PHE A 436 35.71 -14.00 14.57
C PHE A 436 36.42 -15.34 14.82
N ARG A 437 37.21 -15.80 13.85
CA ARG A 437 37.96 -17.06 13.96
C ARG A 437 39.25 -16.85 14.73
N ARG A 438 39.55 -17.80 15.62
CA ARG A 438 40.88 -17.99 16.19
C ARG A 438 41.55 -19.14 15.43
N PHE A 439 42.88 -19.10 15.29
CA PHE A 439 43.64 -20.08 14.48
C PHE A 439 43.65 -21.51 15.06
N ASP A 440 43.00 -21.76 16.19
CA ASP A 440 43.01 -23.01 16.95
C ASP A 440 41.77 -23.91 16.73
N THR A 441 40.80 -23.51 15.89
CA THR A 441 39.61 -24.31 15.58
C THR A 441 39.80 -25.21 14.36
N ALA A 442 39.82 -26.53 14.57
CA ALA A 442 39.90 -27.55 13.51
C ALA A 442 38.54 -27.72 12.79
N LEU A 443 38.23 -26.83 11.84
CA LEU A 443 37.05 -26.90 10.99
C LEU A 443 37.45 -26.52 9.54
N LEU A 444 38.07 -27.46 8.82
CA LEU A 444 38.42 -27.28 7.40
C LEU A 444 37.22 -27.59 6.46
N ASP A 445 36.30 -28.47 6.90
CA ASP A 445 35.20 -28.99 6.06
C ASP A 445 33.80 -28.72 6.64
N ALA A 446 33.63 -27.63 7.39
CA ALA A 446 32.35 -27.28 8.01
C ALA A 446 31.97 -25.82 7.80
N ALA A 447 30.67 -25.55 7.79
CA ALA A 447 30.14 -24.20 7.69
C ALA A 447 30.70 -23.29 8.80
N PRO A 448 30.93 -21.99 8.51
CA PRO A 448 31.41 -21.05 9.51
C PRO A 448 30.49 -21.00 10.74
N VAL A 449 31.06 -21.13 11.94
CA VAL A 449 30.30 -20.98 13.19
C VAL A 449 29.99 -19.50 13.42
N LEU A 450 28.74 -19.20 13.80
CA LEU A 450 28.28 -17.84 14.11
C LEU A 450 28.90 -17.34 15.42
N PHE A 451 29.25 -16.06 15.47
CA PHE A 451 29.84 -15.42 16.64
C PHE A 451 28.78 -14.78 17.55
N SER A 452 28.87 -15.04 18.85
CA SER A 452 28.07 -14.41 19.90
C SER A 452 28.98 -13.96 21.04
N GLY A 453 28.95 -12.66 21.37
CA GLY A 453 29.81 -12.07 22.40
C GLY A 453 30.21 -10.63 22.10
N ASP A 454 31.16 -10.12 22.89
CA ASP A 454 31.65 -8.75 22.77
C ASP A 454 32.92 -8.71 21.91
N ALA A 455 32.88 -7.99 20.79
CA ALA A 455 34.02 -7.71 19.92
C ALA A 455 34.51 -6.28 20.18
N ARG A 456 35.67 -6.14 20.83
CA ARG A 456 36.26 -4.83 21.15
C ARG A 456 37.34 -4.46 20.13
N LEU A 457 37.14 -3.32 19.48
CA LEU A 457 38.08 -2.75 18.52
C LEU A 457 38.70 -1.47 19.08
N ARG A 458 39.97 -1.23 18.78
CA ARG A 458 40.66 0.03 19.14
C ARG A 458 40.70 0.94 17.93
N ALA A 459 40.33 2.19 18.13
CA ALA A 459 40.45 3.23 17.12
C ALA A 459 41.72 4.06 17.36
N LEU A 460 42.30 4.58 16.29
CA LEU A 460 43.54 5.35 16.32
C LEU A 460 43.40 6.57 15.42
N GLY A 461 43.49 7.76 16.01
CA GLY A 461 43.48 9.03 15.28
C GLY A 461 42.61 10.08 15.95
N TRP A 462 42.73 11.31 15.48
CA TRP A 462 41.85 12.41 15.87
C TRP A 462 40.89 12.68 14.72
N ARG A 463 39.59 12.71 15.00
CA ARG A 463 38.56 13.24 14.11
C ARG A 463 38.37 14.72 14.43
N ARG A 464 38.62 15.56 13.44
CA ARG A 464 38.45 17.03 13.55
C ARG A 464 37.12 17.51 13.01
N ASP A 465 36.54 16.73 12.09
CA ASP A 465 35.19 16.96 11.61
C ASP A 465 34.21 16.34 12.61
N ALA A 466 33.43 17.19 13.26
CA ALA A 466 32.43 16.78 14.24
C ALA A 466 31.08 16.41 13.60
N THR A 467 30.98 16.50 12.26
CA THR A 467 29.76 16.16 11.52
C THR A 467 29.75 14.73 10.98
N GLN A 468 30.86 14.01 11.13
CA GLN A 468 31.00 12.61 10.75
C GLN A 468 31.04 11.71 12.00
N PRO A 469 30.46 10.50 11.94
CA PRO A 469 30.57 9.50 12.99
C PRO A 469 32.00 9.16 13.36
#